data_AF-A0A7V8VNH7-F1
#
_entry.id   AF-A0A7V8VNH7-F1
#
_cell.length_a   1.000
_cell.length_b   1.000
_cell.length_c   1.000
_cell.angle_alpha   90.00
_cell.angle_beta   90.00
_cell.angle_gamma   90.00
#
_symmetry.space_group_name_H-M   'P 1'
#
loop_
_entity.id
_entity.type
_entity.pdbx_description
1 polymer ?
#
loop_
_entity_poly.entity_id
_entity_poly.type
_entity_poly.pdbx_seq_one_letter_code
_entity_poly.pdbx_strand_id
1 'polypeptide(L)'
;ERFVYCITNHDQVGNRAFGERLGQVIEPAAYRAASALLCLVPYTPMLFMGQEWSASSPFQFFTDHAVELGKLVTEGRRREFRHFTAFRDPEVLKRIPDPQAQSTFANSKLRWDEVNEPQHEQILQLYREFLRLRRMHPAFRDPSRGNWDVREIGGIVCLRLGLRSAARALVLIDLVGGHTMPDLSSLADGESREWKSLISSNEVRFGGDTAPVLTQPTTLVFGEAR
;
A
#
# COMPACT_ATOMS: atom_id res chain seq x y z
N GLU A 1 7.00 21.84 -2.49
CA GLU A 1 5.75 21.40 -1.81
C GLU A 1 6.08 20.29 -0.82
N ARG A 2 5.23 20.06 0.18
CA ARG A 2 5.39 18.98 1.18
C ARG A 2 4.07 18.22 1.26
N PHE A 3 4.10 16.91 1.00
CA PHE A 3 2.92 16.04 1.02
C PHE A 3 3.14 14.87 1.98
N VAL A 4 2.01 14.37 2.50
CA VAL A 4 1.93 13.10 3.22
C VAL A 4 1.10 12.16 2.36
N TYR A 5 1.63 10.97 2.06
CA TYR A 5 0.92 9.94 1.30
C TYR A 5 0.62 8.73 2.16
N CYS A 6 -0.50 8.07 1.88
CA CYS A 6 -0.91 6.81 2.46
C CYS A 6 -1.70 6.00 1.43
N ILE A 7 -1.65 4.67 1.56
CA ILE A 7 -2.55 3.75 0.84
C ILE A 7 -3.73 3.31 1.69
N THR A 8 -3.61 3.44 3.02
CA THR A 8 -4.70 3.32 3.98
C THR A 8 -4.53 4.32 5.12
N ASN A 9 -5.63 4.77 5.69
CA ASN A 9 -5.71 5.50 6.95
C ASN A 9 -7.04 5.15 7.65
N HIS A 10 -7.30 5.77 8.80
CA HIS A 10 -8.52 5.50 9.57
C HIS A 10 -9.81 5.78 8.77
N ASP A 11 -9.83 6.81 7.92
CA ASP A 11 -10.99 7.14 7.08
C ASP A 11 -11.14 6.18 5.91
N GLN A 12 -10.06 5.88 5.17
CA GLN A 12 -10.08 5.01 3.99
C GLN A 12 -10.51 3.57 4.34
N VAL A 13 -10.26 3.14 5.58
CA VAL A 13 -10.72 1.85 6.11
C VAL A 13 -12.06 2.01 6.83
N GLY A 14 -12.15 2.90 7.81
CA GLY A 14 -13.30 3.07 8.70
C GLY A 14 -14.56 3.60 8.04
N ASN A 15 -14.43 4.34 6.94
CA ASN A 15 -15.59 4.82 6.19
C ASN A 15 -16.16 3.78 5.22
N ARG A 16 -15.53 2.60 5.08
CA ARG A 16 -16.13 1.45 4.38
C ARG A 16 -17.20 0.80 5.25
N ALA A 17 -18.17 0.14 4.61
CA ALA A 17 -19.32 -0.44 5.30
C ALA A 17 -18.93 -1.49 6.34
N PHE A 18 -17.92 -2.33 6.06
CA PHE A 18 -17.46 -3.38 6.97
C PHE A 18 -16.07 -3.11 7.57
N GLY A 19 -15.46 -1.97 7.24
CA GLY A 19 -14.13 -1.60 7.73
C GLY A 19 -13.00 -2.42 7.12
N GLU A 20 -13.16 -2.90 5.89
CA GLU A 20 -12.18 -3.78 5.25
C GLU A 20 -10.87 -3.04 4.97
N ARG A 21 -9.74 -3.67 5.30
CA ARG A 21 -8.42 -3.13 4.98
C ARG A 21 -8.11 -3.34 3.51
N LEU A 22 -7.18 -2.55 2.97
CA LEU A 22 -6.77 -2.67 1.56
C LEU A 22 -6.35 -4.11 1.20
N GLY A 23 -5.54 -4.77 2.04
CA GLY A 23 -5.09 -6.16 1.81
C GLY A 23 -6.21 -7.21 1.83
N GLN A 24 -7.44 -6.84 2.22
CA GLN A 24 -8.61 -7.73 2.19
C GLN A 24 -9.45 -7.55 0.92
N VAL A 25 -9.18 -6.52 0.12
CA VAL A 25 -9.99 -6.15 -1.04
C VAL A 25 -9.19 -6.06 -2.34
N ILE A 26 -7.89 -6.34 -2.31
CA ILE A 26 -7.03 -6.44 -3.49
C ILE A 26 -6.16 -7.70 -3.42
N GLU A 27 -5.63 -8.11 -4.56
CA GLU A 27 -4.73 -9.26 -4.66
C GLU A 27 -3.44 -9.07 -3.86
N PRO A 28 -2.86 -10.13 -3.27
CA PRO A 28 -1.63 -10.04 -2.48
C PRO A 28 -0.47 -9.36 -3.22
N ALA A 29 -0.28 -9.67 -4.50
CA ALA A 29 0.76 -9.05 -5.33
C ALA A 29 0.55 -7.52 -5.47
N ALA A 30 -0.68 -7.08 -5.68
CA ALA A 30 -1.02 -5.65 -5.75
C ALA A 30 -0.79 -4.95 -4.42
N TYR A 31 -1.12 -5.61 -3.30
CA TYR A 31 -0.86 -5.10 -1.96
C TYR A 31 0.65 -4.91 -1.70
N ARG A 32 1.48 -5.89 -2.07
CA ARG A 32 2.94 -5.79 -1.95
C ARG A 32 3.51 -4.67 -2.81
N ALA A 33 3.06 -4.54 -4.06
CA ALA A 33 3.48 -3.49 -4.97
C ALA A 33 3.11 -2.08 -4.44
N ALA A 34 1.86 -1.89 -4.02
CA ALA A 34 1.42 -0.61 -3.45
C ALA A 34 2.16 -0.26 -2.15
N SER A 35 2.44 -1.26 -1.30
CA SER A 35 3.20 -1.11 -0.05
C SER A 35 4.66 -0.70 -0.32
N ALA A 36 5.30 -1.33 -1.29
CA ALA A 36 6.65 -1.00 -1.75
C ALA A 36 6.71 0.42 -2.32
N LEU A 37 5.78 0.80 -3.20
CA LEU A 37 5.66 2.16 -3.73
C LEU A 37 5.53 3.18 -2.59
N LEU A 38 4.61 2.98 -1.64
CA LEU A 38 4.42 3.88 -0.51
C LEU A 38 5.71 4.06 0.31
N CYS A 39 6.46 2.98 0.55
CA CYS A 39 7.73 3.09 1.28
C CYS A 39 8.79 3.91 0.51
N LEU A 40 8.70 3.97 -0.82
CA LEU A 40 9.72 4.58 -1.68
C LEU A 40 9.33 5.92 -2.28
N VAL A 41 8.09 6.40 -2.11
CA VAL A 41 7.68 7.72 -2.62
C VAL A 41 8.59 8.83 -2.06
N PRO A 42 8.96 9.86 -2.84
CA PRO A 42 9.83 10.95 -2.36
C PRO A 42 9.23 11.76 -1.19
N TYR A 43 7.92 11.66 -0.97
CA TYR A 43 7.19 12.35 0.09
C TYR A 43 7.16 11.57 1.40
N THR A 44 6.51 12.13 2.43
CA THR A 44 6.41 11.48 3.75
C THR A 44 5.35 10.38 3.71
N PRO A 45 5.70 9.10 3.89
CA PRO A 45 4.71 8.03 3.96
C PRO A 45 4.07 7.98 5.35
N MET A 46 2.76 7.72 5.40
CA MET A 46 2.02 7.39 6.61
C MET A 46 1.48 5.96 6.49
N LEU A 47 1.66 5.18 7.56
CA LEU A 47 1.13 3.83 7.70
C LEU A 47 -0.02 3.83 8.70
N PHE A 48 -1.06 3.06 8.43
CA PHE A 48 -2.10 2.78 9.42
C PHE A 48 -1.74 1.54 10.24
N MET A 49 -2.04 1.54 11.53
CA MET A 49 -1.65 0.44 12.43
C MET A 49 -2.11 -0.93 11.91
N GLY A 50 -1.20 -1.89 11.83
CA GLY A 50 -1.43 -3.25 11.30
C GLY A 50 -1.35 -3.36 9.78
N GLN A 51 -1.15 -2.26 9.05
CA GLN A 51 -0.88 -2.32 7.61
C GLN A 51 0.41 -3.08 7.31
N GLU A 52 1.44 -2.91 8.16
CA GLU A 52 2.76 -3.47 7.94
C GLU A 52 2.84 -5.00 8.03
N TRP A 53 1.81 -5.69 8.53
CA TRP A 53 1.68 -7.15 8.44
C TRP A 53 0.39 -7.58 7.75
N SER A 54 -0.33 -6.68 7.08
CA SER A 54 -1.64 -6.94 6.48
C SER A 54 -2.64 -7.54 7.48
N ALA A 55 -2.88 -6.83 8.59
CA ALA A 55 -3.72 -7.31 9.70
C ALA A 55 -5.08 -7.87 9.26
N SER A 56 -5.51 -8.97 9.90
CA SER A 56 -6.78 -9.62 9.59
C SER A 56 -7.99 -8.89 10.21
N SER A 57 -7.79 -8.16 11.30
CA SER A 57 -8.82 -7.36 11.96
C SER A 57 -9.27 -6.19 11.07
N PRO A 58 -10.58 -5.94 10.87
CA PRO A 58 -11.05 -4.72 10.22
C PRO A 58 -10.73 -3.47 11.08
N PHE A 59 -11.05 -2.29 10.57
CA PHE A 59 -11.17 -1.10 11.40
C PHE A 59 -12.51 -0.45 11.13
N GLN A 60 -13.47 -0.68 12.02
CA GLN A 60 -14.87 -0.28 11.84
C GLN A 60 -15.13 1.06 12.53
N PHE A 61 -16.19 1.75 12.11
CA PHE A 61 -16.68 2.93 12.82
C PHE A 61 -17.43 2.50 14.09
N PHE A 62 -16.92 2.86 15.26
CA PHE A 62 -17.52 2.58 16.57
C PHE A 62 -17.61 3.83 17.44
N THR A 63 -18.60 3.86 18.34
CA THR A 63 -18.98 4.97 19.21
C THR A 63 -19.62 4.41 20.49
N ASP A 64 -19.63 5.21 21.56
CA ASP A 64 -20.27 4.84 22.84
C ASP A 64 -21.08 6.03 23.34
N HIS A 65 -22.29 6.19 22.79
CA HIS A 65 -23.18 7.32 23.12
C HIS A 65 -24.35 6.84 23.97
N ALA A 66 -24.96 7.76 24.70
CA ALA A 66 -26.22 7.46 25.40
C ALA A 66 -27.32 7.01 24.42
N VAL A 67 -28.26 6.21 24.91
CA VAL A 67 -29.25 5.44 24.13
C VAL A 67 -29.94 6.25 23.02
N GLU A 68 -30.37 7.49 23.30
CA GLU A 68 -31.08 8.32 22.32
C GLU A 68 -30.18 8.71 21.13
N LEU A 69 -28.99 9.22 21.41
CA LEU A 69 -28.02 9.59 20.39
C LEU A 69 -27.46 8.35 19.68
N GLY A 70 -27.20 7.27 20.42
CA GLY A 70 -26.67 6.03 19.86
C GLY A 70 -27.55 5.43 18.76
N LYS A 71 -28.88 5.39 18.98
CA LYS A 71 -29.83 4.94 17.95
C LYS A 71 -29.76 5.79 16.68
N LEU A 72 -29.62 7.11 16.83
CA LEU A 72 -29.51 8.03 15.70
C LEU A 72 -28.20 7.83 14.91
N VAL A 73 -27.09 7.54 15.60
CA VAL A 73 -25.80 7.20 14.97
C VAL A 73 -25.91 5.91 14.17
N THR A 74 -26.46 4.84 14.74
CA THR A 74 -26.65 3.56 14.04
C THR A 74 -27.52 3.72 12.79
N GLU A 75 -28.64 4.44 12.91
CA GLU A 75 -29.52 4.68 11.77
C GLU A 75 -28.86 5.58 10.72
N GLY A 76 -28.16 6.64 11.16
CA GLY A 76 -27.38 7.53 10.29
C GLY A 76 -26.36 6.76 9.46
N ARG A 77 -25.57 5.90 10.10
CA ARG A 77 -24.56 5.07 9.43
C ARG A 77 -25.18 4.13 8.40
N ARG A 78 -26.28 3.46 8.72
CA ARG A 78 -26.98 2.58 7.76
C ARG A 78 -27.59 3.37 6.60
N ARG A 79 -28.11 4.58 6.85
CA ARG A 79 -28.68 5.45 5.80
C ARG A 79 -27.61 5.94 4.82
N GLU A 80 -26.41 6.27 5.30
CA GLU A 80 -25.27 6.68 4.47
C GLU A 80 -25.03 5.67 3.35
N PHE A 81 -25.01 4.37 3.68
CA PHE A 81 -24.70 3.32 2.70
C PHE A 81 -25.84 2.97 1.73
N ARG A 82 -27.09 3.36 1.99
CA ARG A 82 -28.24 3.06 1.10
C ARG A 82 -28.06 3.56 -0.33
N HIS A 83 -27.24 4.59 -0.51
CA HIS A 83 -26.99 5.22 -1.81
C HIS A 83 -26.09 4.36 -2.71
N PHE A 84 -25.35 3.41 -2.15
CA PHE A 84 -24.49 2.51 -2.92
C PHE A 84 -25.27 1.28 -3.37
N THR A 85 -25.17 0.93 -4.66
CA THR A 85 -25.93 -0.17 -5.28
C THR A 85 -25.73 -1.50 -4.55
N ALA A 86 -24.53 -1.78 -4.05
CA ALA A 86 -24.20 -3.00 -3.30
C ALA A 86 -24.91 -3.11 -1.93
N PHE A 87 -25.49 -2.01 -1.42
CA PHE A 87 -26.11 -1.91 -0.10
C PHE A 87 -27.59 -1.50 -0.17
N ARG A 88 -28.23 -1.68 -1.34
CA ARG A 88 -29.67 -1.40 -1.49
C ARG A 88 -30.56 -2.46 -0.85
N ASP A 89 -30.05 -3.69 -0.72
CA ASP A 89 -30.75 -4.76 -0.04
C ASP A 89 -30.84 -4.48 1.47
N PRO A 90 -32.05 -4.39 2.06
CA PRO A 90 -32.24 -4.22 3.49
C PRO A 90 -31.51 -5.25 4.35
N GLU A 91 -31.33 -6.49 3.88
CA GLU A 91 -30.60 -7.52 4.62
C GLU A 91 -29.09 -7.25 4.65
N VAL A 92 -28.53 -6.66 3.59
CA VAL A 92 -27.12 -6.23 3.57
C VAL A 92 -26.91 -5.04 4.50
N LEU A 93 -27.84 -4.09 4.56
CA LEU A 93 -27.78 -2.95 5.49
C LEU A 93 -27.83 -3.39 6.96
N LYS A 94 -28.59 -4.45 7.27
CA LYS A 94 -28.63 -5.03 8.63
C LYS A 94 -27.31 -5.67 9.04
N ARG A 95 -26.52 -6.16 8.06
CA ARG A 95 -25.18 -6.73 8.30
C ARG A 95 -24.11 -5.68 8.56
N ILE A 96 -24.33 -4.40 8.22
CA ILE A 96 -23.41 -3.31 8.56
C ILE A 96 -23.22 -3.30 10.09
N PRO A 97 -21.98 -3.39 10.59
CA PRO A 97 -21.68 -3.39 12.02
C PRO A 97 -22.33 -2.20 12.71
N ASP A 98 -23.02 -2.46 13.82
CA ASP A 98 -23.63 -1.41 14.62
C ASP A 98 -22.53 -0.60 15.32
N PRO A 99 -22.41 0.72 15.06
CA PRO A 99 -21.38 1.54 15.70
C PRO A 99 -21.46 1.58 17.22
N GLN A 100 -22.63 1.31 17.81
CA GLN A 100 -22.83 1.30 19.26
C GLN A 100 -22.57 -0.07 19.90
N ALA A 101 -22.38 -1.13 19.11
CA ALA A 101 -22.13 -2.46 19.64
C ALA A 101 -20.68 -2.60 20.12
N GLN A 102 -20.50 -3.12 21.33
CA GLN A 102 -19.17 -3.41 21.89
C GLN A 102 -18.33 -4.32 20.97
N SER A 103 -18.98 -5.23 20.24
CA SER A 103 -18.32 -6.11 19.27
C SER A 103 -17.66 -5.35 18.11
N THR A 104 -18.20 -4.21 17.67
CA THR A 104 -17.61 -3.39 16.60
C THR A 104 -16.27 -2.79 17.03
N PHE A 105 -16.18 -2.33 18.29
CA PHE A 105 -14.90 -1.92 18.88
C PHE A 105 -13.95 -3.11 19.07
N ALA A 106 -14.45 -4.22 19.64
CA ALA A 106 -13.64 -5.39 19.92
C ALA A 106 -13.04 -6.01 18.65
N ASN A 107 -13.81 -6.11 17.57
CA ASN A 107 -13.37 -6.61 16.26
C ASN A 107 -12.34 -5.71 15.59
N SER A 108 -12.28 -4.42 15.96
CA SER A 108 -11.33 -3.45 15.42
C SER A 108 -9.97 -3.46 16.15
N LYS A 109 -9.80 -4.31 17.17
CA LYS A 109 -8.51 -4.47 17.87
C LYS A 109 -7.56 -5.33 17.05
N LEU A 110 -6.31 -4.90 16.99
CA LEU A 110 -5.23 -5.66 16.37
C LEU A 110 -4.99 -6.98 17.10
N ARG A 111 -4.84 -8.06 16.32
CA ARG A 111 -4.50 -9.40 16.81
C ARG A 111 -3.00 -9.60 16.73
N TRP A 112 -2.27 -9.22 17.77
CA TRP A 112 -0.80 -9.25 17.76
C TRP A 112 -0.18 -10.63 17.53
N ASP A 113 -0.87 -11.70 17.94
CA ASP A 113 -0.38 -13.06 17.75
C ASP A 113 -0.28 -13.44 16.26
N GLU A 114 -1.08 -12.80 15.39
CA GLU A 114 -1.09 -13.08 13.95
C GLU A 114 0.20 -12.62 13.26
N VAL A 115 0.96 -11.70 13.85
CA VAL A 115 2.19 -11.14 13.26
C VAL A 115 3.22 -12.22 12.95
N ASN A 116 3.23 -13.31 13.73
CA ASN A 116 4.16 -14.43 13.56
C ASN A 116 3.62 -15.53 12.64
N GLU A 117 2.41 -15.40 12.10
CA GLU A 117 1.91 -16.32 11.09
C GLU A 117 2.63 -16.05 9.76
N PRO A 118 2.94 -17.09 8.94
CA PRO A 118 3.83 -16.95 7.79
C PRO A 118 3.46 -15.83 6.81
N GLN A 119 2.17 -15.65 6.52
CA GLN A 119 1.70 -14.64 5.57
C GLN A 119 1.88 -13.21 6.11
N HIS A 120 1.64 -13.01 7.40
CA HIS A 120 1.79 -11.72 8.07
C HIS A 120 3.27 -11.35 8.26
N GLU A 121 4.11 -12.34 8.63
CA GLU A 121 5.56 -12.17 8.75
C GLU A 121 6.21 -11.78 7.41
N GLN A 122 5.79 -12.40 6.31
CA GLN A 122 6.27 -12.07 4.96
C GLN A 122 6.00 -10.61 4.58
N ILE A 123 4.81 -10.10 4.88
CA ILE A 123 4.46 -8.69 4.64
C ILE A 123 5.26 -7.77 5.57
N LEU A 124 5.44 -8.14 6.84
CA LEU A 124 6.28 -7.39 7.77
C LEU A 124 7.73 -7.31 7.30
N GLN A 125 8.25 -8.40 6.73
CA GLN A 125 9.58 -8.42 6.13
C GLN A 125 9.67 -7.49 4.92
N LEU A 126 8.64 -7.43 4.07
CA LEU A 126 8.56 -6.47 2.96
C LEU A 126 8.67 -5.03 3.46
N TYR A 127 7.82 -4.63 4.42
CA TYR A 127 7.87 -3.27 4.97
C TYR A 127 9.23 -2.95 5.57
N ARG A 128 9.82 -3.86 6.35
CA ARG A 128 11.15 -3.69 6.94
C ARG A 128 12.22 -3.47 5.88
N GLU A 129 12.26 -4.29 4.82
CA GLU A 129 13.29 -4.20 3.78
C GLU A 129 13.15 -2.94 2.92
N PHE A 130 11.93 -2.55 2.54
CA PHE A 130 11.70 -1.34 1.74
C PHE A 130 11.94 -0.05 2.56
N LEU A 131 11.57 -0.02 3.85
CA LEU A 131 11.91 1.09 4.74
C LEU A 131 13.42 1.17 5.03
N ARG A 132 14.09 0.01 5.16
CA ARG A 132 15.56 -0.06 5.28
C ARG A 132 16.22 0.50 4.03
N LEU A 133 15.74 0.12 2.83
CA LEU A 133 16.22 0.66 1.57
C LEU A 133 16.04 2.18 1.51
N ARG A 134 14.85 2.70 1.83
CA ARG A 134 14.57 4.15 1.91
C ARG A 134 15.57 4.87 2.82
N ARG A 135 15.87 4.30 3.98
CA ARG A 135 16.79 4.89 4.98
C ARG A 135 18.25 4.88 4.51
N MET A 136 18.68 3.77 3.90
CA MET A 136 20.10 3.50 3.67
C MET A 136 20.58 3.96 2.29
N HIS A 137 19.73 3.94 1.27
CA HIS A 137 20.16 4.23 -0.10
C HIS A 137 20.11 5.74 -0.41
N PRO A 138 21.23 6.36 -0.83
CA PRO A 138 21.32 7.82 -0.99
C PRO A 138 20.25 8.45 -1.89
N ALA A 139 19.81 7.74 -2.93
CA ALA A 139 18.79 8.23 -3.87
C ALA A 139 17.44 8.56 -3.22
N PHE A 140 17.10 7.95 -2.08
CA PHE A 140 15.82 8.15 -1.39
C PHE A 140 15.90 9.17 -0.24
N ARG A 141 17.10 9.71 0.04
CA ARG A 141 17.33 10.60 1.19
C ARG A 141 17.05 12.08 0.90
N ASP A 142 17.11 12.47 -0.37
CA ASP A 142 16.84 13.85 -0.79
C ASP A 142 15.48 13.94 -1.50
N PRO A 143 14.44 14.46 -0.81
CA PRO A 143 13.09 14.55 -1.36
C PRO A 143 12.89 15.75 -2.30
N SER A 144 13.94 16.55 -2.56
CA SER A 144 13.84 17.78 -3.36
C SER A 144 13.25 17.50 -4.74
N ARG A 145 12.26 18.28 -5.16
CA ARG A 145 11.50 18.06 -6.40
C ARG A 145 12.36 17.98 -7.68
N GLY A 146 13.54 18.59 -7.66
CA GLY A 146 14.52 18.54 -8.76
C GLY A 146 15.28 17.22 -8.87
N ASN A 147 15.22 16.37 -7.84
CA ASN A 147 16.00 15.14 -7.71
C ASN A 147 15.18 13.87 -7.96
N TRP A 148 14.03 14.02 -8.61
CA TRP A 148 13.26 12.89 -9.10
C TRP A 148 12.29 13.29 -10.21
N ASP A 149 12.00 12.35 -11.10
CA ASP A 149 10.96 12.47 -12.12
C ASP A 149 10.17 11.17 -12.25
N VAL A 150 9.00 11.26 -12.85
CA VAL A 150 8.11 10.12 -13.09
C VAL A 150 7.79 10.08 -14.57
N ARG A 151 7.90 8.89 -15.17
CA ARG A 151 7.52 8.61 -16.56
C ARG A 151 6.58 7.42 -16.61
N GLU A 152 5.72 7.40 -17.61
CA GLU A 152 4.92 6.23 -17.96
C GLU A 152 5.56 5.57 -19.18
N ILE A 153 5.68 4.25 -19.16
CA ILE A 153 6.33 3.45 -20.21
C ILE A 153 5.54 2.15 -20.39
N GLY A 154 4.68 2.11 -21.40
CA GLY A 154 3.96 0.89 -21.78
C GLY A 154 3.10 0.33 -20.65
N GLY A 155 2.43 1.20 -19.89
CA GLY A 155 1.59 0.88 -18.73
C GLY A 155 2.31 0.90 -17.39
N ILE A 156 3.64 1.02 -17.38
CA ILE A 156 4.47 0.96 -16.18
C ILE A 156 4.85 2.37 -15.74
N VAL A 157 4.71 2.65 -14.44
CA VAL A 157 5.21 3.89 -13.86
C VAL A 157 6.69 3.71 -13.50
N CYS A 158 7.54 4.57 -14.02
CA CYS A 158 8.97 4.63 -13.71
C CYS A 158 9.25 5.88 -12.88
N LEU A 159 9.58 5.70 -11.60
CA LEU A 159 10.09 6.75 -10.72
C LEU A 159 11.62 6.72 -10.76
N ARG A 160 12.21 7.84 -11.16
CA ARG A 160 13.65 8.03 -11.29
C ARG A 160 14.12 8.92 -10.15
N LEU A 161 15.15 8.51 -9.43
CA LEU A 161 15.63 9.20 -8.22
C LEU A 161 17.10 9.56 -8.38
N GLY A 162 17.45 10.82 -8.15
CA GLY A 162 18.76 11.42 -8.42
C GLY A 162 18.64 12.70 -9.24
N LEU A 163 19.77 13.38 -9.49
CA LEU A 163 19.77 14.55 -10.37
C LEU A 163 19.26 14.14 -11.76
N ARG A 164 18.55 15.03 -12.45
CA ARG A 164 17.97 14.78 -13.79
C ARG A 164 18.99 14.37 -14.87
N SER A 165 20.28 14.49 -14.60
CA SER A 165 21.38 14.06 -15.48
C SER A 165 22.19 12.88 -14.92
N ALA A 166 21.79 12.34 -13.76
CA ALA A 166 22.49 11.29 -13.02
C ALA A 166 21.54 10.59 -12.03
N ALA A 167 20.53 9.88 -12.55
CA ALA A 167 19.66 9.04 -11.72
C ALA A 167 20.48 7.93 -11.05
N ARG A 168 20.24 7.75 -9.75
CA ARG A 168 20.93 6.80 -8.87
C ARG A 168 20.10 5.56 -8.53
N ALA A 169 18.80 5.66 -8.70
CA ALA A 169 17.88 4.54 -8.57
C ALA A 169 16.70 4.68 -9.52
N LEU A 170 16.18 3.54 -9.97
CA LEU A 170 14.90 3.43 -10.68
C LEU A 170 13.95 2.60 -9.83
N VAL A 171 12.68 3.02 -9.78
CA VAL A 171 11.60 2.23 -9.23
C VAL A 171 10.56 2.04 -10.33
N LEU A 172 10.42 0.81 -10.82
CA LEU A 172 9.38 0.44 -11.76
C LEU A 172 8.18 -0.09 -11.00
N ILE A 173 7.01 0.48 -11.24
CA ILE A 173 5.75 0.11 -10.59
C ILE A 173 4.77 -0.34 -11.67
N ASP A 174 4.38 -1.60 -11.58
CA ASP A 174 3.27 -2.17 -12.31
C ASP A 174 2.20 -2.61 -11.30
N LEU A 175 1.09 -1.88 -11.21
CA LEU A 175 0.02 -2.22 -10.26
C LEU A 175 -1.01 -3.20 -10.84
N VAL A 176 -0.88 -3.57 -12.11
CA VAL A 176 -1.82 -4.44 -12.82
C VAL A 176 -1.19 -5.79 -13.18
N GLY A 177 0.10 -5.78 -13.55
CA GLY A 177 0.78 -6.91 -14.15
C GLY A 177 0.44 -7.04 -15.64
N GLY A 178 1.12 -7.98 -16.30
CA GLY A 178 1.00 -8.29 -17.72
C GLY A 178 1.82 -7.40 -18.67
N HIS A 179 2.59 -6.42 -18.16
CA HIS A 179 3.36 -5.52 -19.02
C HIS A 179 4.71 -6.10 -19.44
N THR A 180 5.31 -5.53 -20.49
CA THR A 180 6.65 -5.90 -20.93
C THR A 180 7.69 -5.06 -20.19
N MET A 181 8.75 -5.70 -19.71
CA MET A 181 9.85 -5.01 -19.04
C MET A 181 10.45 -3.94 -19.99
N PRO A 182 10.54 -2.67 -19.57
CA PRO A 182 11.13 -1.64 -20.39
C PRO A 182 12.64 -1.86 -20.52
N ASP A 183 13.21 -1.39 -21.63
CA ASP A 183 14.66 -1.36 -21.80
C ASP A 183 15.28 -0.40 -20.78
N LEU A 184 15.91 -0.96 -19.75
CA LEU A 184 16.52 -0.19 -18.67
C LEU A 184 17.67 0.70 -19.16
N SER A 185 18.33 0.35 -20.26
CA SER A 185 19.43 1.14 -20.82
C SER A 185 18.92 2.50 -21.34
N SER A 186 17.71 2.53 -21.89
CA SER A 186 17.02 3.75 -22.31
C SER A 186 16.62 4.67 -21.15
N LEU A 187 16.70 4.18 -19.91
CA LEU A 187 16.33 4.91 -18.68
C LEU A 187 17.53 5.48 -17.94
N ALA A 188 18.75 5.17 -18.37
CA ALA A 188 19.96 5.84 -17.91
C ALA A 188 20.07 7.24 -18.53
N ASP A 189 20.27 8.28 -17.70
CA ASP A 189 20.72 9.58 -18.21
C ASP A 189 22.25 9.57 -18.28
N GLY A 190 22.84 9.86 -19.45
CA GLY A 190 24.29 9.97 -19.65
C GLY A 190 25.00 8.67 -20.07
N GLU A 191 26.34 8.65 -19.98
CA GLU A 191 27.17 7.50 -20.39
C GLU A 191 26.74 6.21 -19.66
N SER A 192 26.34 5.22 -20.45
CA SER A 192 26.07 3.80 -20.14
C SER A 192 26.17 3.41 -18.67
N ARG A 193 25.07 3.55 -17.92
CA ARG A 193 24.96 2.99 -16.57
C ARG A 193 24.26 1.64 -16.62
N GLU A 194 24.95 0.61 -16.16
CA GLU A 194 24.30 -0.67 -15.89
C GLU A 194 23.41 -0.55 -14.63
N TRP A 195 22.18 -1.05 -14.75
CA TRP A 195 21.23 -1.09 -13.66
C TRP A 195 21.27 -2.46 -12.98
N LYS A 196 21.53 -2.47 -11.68
CA LYS A 196 21.49 -3.69 -10.87
C LYS A 196 20.17 -3.76 -10.10
N SER A 197 19.47 -4.89 -10.20
CA SER A 197 18.29 -5.17 -9.38
C SER A 197 18.69 -5.17 -7.90
N LEU A 198 17.98 -4.38 -7.08
CA LEU A 198 18.19 -4.27 -5.64
C LEU A 198 17.17 -5.07 -4.85
N ILE A 199 15.89 -4.95 -5.20
CA ILE A 199 14.78 -5.62 -4.52
C ILE A 199 13.54 -5.65 -5.42
N SER A 200 12.75 -6.72 -5.28
CA SER A 200 11.40 -6.85 -5.88
C SER A 200 10.36 -7.09 -4.79
N SER A 201 9.18 -6.49 -4.92
CA SER A 201 8.05 -6.75 -4.01
C SER A 201 7.49 -8.18 -4.12
N ASN A 202 7.89 -8.95 -5.14
CA ASN A 202 7.48 -10.34 -5.37
C ASN A 202 8.60 -11.37 -5.12
N GLU A 203 9.62 -11.02 -4.34
CA GLU A 203 10.56 -12.03 -3.83
C GLU A 203 9.85 -13.07 -2.94
N VAL A 204 10.33 -14.31 -2.94
CA VAL A 204 9.73 -15.42 -2.17
C VAL A 204 9.65 -15.12 -0.67
N ARG A 205 10.63 -14.39 -0.12
CA ARG A 205 10.61 -13.94 1.28
C ARG A 205 9.45 -12.98 1.61
N PHE A 206 8.80 -12.41 0.60
CA PHE A 206 7.60 -11.58 0.75
C PHE A 206 6.32 -12.31 0.32
N GLY A 207 6.38 -13.60 0.01
CA GLY A 207 5.24 -14.39 -0.47
C GLY A 207 4.96 -14.26 -1.98
N GLY A 208 5.97 -13.93 -2.79
CA GLY A 208 5.89 -13.97 -4.26
C GLY A 208 6.70 -15.11 -4.89
N ASP A 209 6.92 -15.06 -6.21
CA ASP A 209 7.31 -16.23 -7.01
C ASP A 209 8.73 -16.13 -7.65
N THR A 210 9.58 -15.23 -7.14
CA THR A 210 11.04 -15.07 -7.42
C THR A 210 11.54 -14.54 -8.76
N ALA A 211 10.80 -14.56 -9.87
CA ALA A 211 11.31 -13.95 -11.10
C ALA A 211 10.95 -12.43 -11.16
N PRO A 212 11.87 -11.53 -11.55
CA PRO A 212 11.57 -10.12 -11.85
C PRO A 212 10.82 -10.03 -13.19
N VAL A 213 9.64 -10.65 -13.23
CA VAL A 213 8.71 -10.59 -14.34
C VAL A 213 7.54 -9.73 -13.94
N LEU A 214 7.04 -8.96 -14.89
CA LEU A 214 5.89 -8.09 -14.70
C LEU A 214 4.58 -8.85 -14.99
N THR A 215 4.53 -10.17 -14.78
CA THR A 215 3.31 -10.98 -15.03
C THR A 215 2.19 -10.71 -14.03
N GLN A 216 2.56 -10.27 -12.83
CA GLN A 216 1.67 -9.86 -11.75
C GLN A 216 2.03 -8.45 -11.30
N PRO A 217 1.15 -7.76 -10.55
CA PRO A 217 1.49 -6.49 -9.93
C PRO A 217 2.79 -6.59 -9.13
N THR A 218 3.71 -5.64 -9.35
CA THR A 218 5.03 -5.63 -8.73
C THR A 218 5.65 -4.24 -8.66
N THR A 219 6.56 -4.06 -7.71
CA THR A 219 7.49 -2.93 -7.67
C THR A 219 8.92 -3.46 -7.70
N LEU A 220 9.67 -3.06 -8.72
CA LEU A 220 11.07 -3.41 -8.92
C LEU A 220 11.94 -2.20 -8.64
N VAL A 221 13.03 -2.39 -7.89
CA VAL A 221 14.00 -1.32 -7.63
C VAL A 221 15.33 -1.69 -8.25
N PHE A 222 15.91 -0.75 -8.98
CA PHE A 222 17.26 -0.84 -9.52
C PHE A 222 18.13 0.28 -8.96
N GLY A 223 19.41 -0.01 -8.77
CA GLY A 223 20.44 0.97 -8.41
C GLY A 223 21.58 0.95 -9.42
N GLU A 224 22.41 2.00 -9.42
CA GLU A 224 23.63 2.05 -10.22
C GLU A 224 24.54 0.86 -9.88
N ALA A 225 25.00 0.14 -10.91
CA ALA A 225 26.17 -0.72 -10.78
C ALA A 225 27.41 0.16 -10.46
N ARG A 226 28.23 -0.28 -9.51
CA ARG A 226 29.48 0.42 -9.17
C ARG A 226 30.54 0.22 -10.25
#